data_AF-X1BJP6-F1
#
_entry.id   AF-X1BJP6-F1
#
_cell.length_a   1.000
_cell.length_b   1.000
_cell.length_c   1.000
_cell.angle_alpha   90.00
_cell.angle_beta   90.00
_cell.angle_gamma   90.00
#
_symmetry.space_group_name_H-M   'P 1'
#
loop_
_entity.id
_entity.type
_entity.pdbx_description
1 polymer ?
#
loop_
_entity_poly.entity_id
_entity_poly.type
_entity_poly.pdbx_seq_one_letter_code
_entity_poly.pdbx_strand_id
1 'polypeptide(L)'
;MDLGLSEEQEMLRTSARDFLQKECPKQLVKQLDESDEGYSPELWRKMAELGWMGLVLPEEYGGSGGSFLDLVVLLEEMGYNILPGPFFSSMVAGIPSLTFQAAL
;
A
#
# COMPACT_ATOMS: atom_id res chain seq x y z
N MET A 1 22.84 -12.61 12.37
CA MET A 1 22.07 -11.53 11.75
C MET A 1 20.72 -12.11 11.43
N ASP A 2 19.68 -11.59 12.06
CA ASP A 2 18.30 -12.00 11.76
C ASP A 2 17.81 -11.14 10.59
N LEU A 3 17.30 -11.81 9.56
CA LEU A 3 16.78 -11.20 8.33
C LEU A 3 15.27 -11.45 8.18
N GLY A 4 14.65 -12.06 9.19
CA GLY A 4 13.20 -12.25 9.22
C GLY A 4 12.44 -10.93 9.37
N LEU A 5 11.17 -10.96 9.01
CA LEU A 5 10.25 -9.88 9.30
C LEU A 5 10.00 -9.79 10.82
N SER A 6 9.76 -8.59 11.32
CA SER A 6 9.24 -8.40 12.67
C SER A 6 7.83 -8.98 12.81
N GLU A 7 7.37 -9.19 14.04
CA GLU A 7 6.00 -9.64 14.30
C GLU A 7 4.96 -8.66 13.72
N GLU A 8 5.21 -7.36 13.81
CA GLU A 8 4.34 -6.32 13.23
C GLU A 8 4.32 -6.40 11.69
N GLN A 9 5.46 -6.65 11.05
CA GLN A 9 5.55 -6.84 9.60
C GLN A 9 4.86 -8.13 9.15
N GLU A 10 4.97 -9.20 9.94
CA GLU A 10 4.24 -10.45 9.71
C GLU A 10 2.72 -10.26 9.78
N MET A 11 2.25 -9.48 10.76
CA MET A 11 0.85 -9.11 10.88
C MET A 11 0.38 -8.24 9.71
N LEU A 12 1.18 -7.27 9.28
CA LEU A 12 0.90 -6.43 8.11
C LEU A 12 0.79 -7.29 6.85
N ARG A 13 1.77 -8.17 6.61
CA ARG A 13 1.80 -9.08 5.47
C ARG A 13 0.55 -9.94 5.39
N THR A 14 0.20 -10.58 6.51
CA THR A 14 -0.97 -11.48 6.59
C THR A 14 -2.26 -10.69 6.33
N SER A 15 -2.42 -9.54 6.99
CA SER A 15 -3.62 -8.71 6.85
C SER A 15 -3.77 -8.17 5.43
N ALA A 16 -2.67 -7.74 4.80
CA ALA A 16 -2.68 -7.27 3.42
C ALA A 16 -3.00 -8.38 2.43
N ARG A 17 -2.41 -9.58 2.61
CA ARG A 17 -2.69 -10.75 1.78
C ARG A 17 -4.17 -11.13 1.84
N ASP A 18 -4.72 -11.26 3.03
CA ASP A 18 -6.12 -11.67 3.23
C ASP A 18 -7.10 -10.64 2.66
N PHE A 19 -6.84 -9.35 2.91
CA PHE A 19 -7.65 -8.26 2.36
C PHE A 19 -7.62 -8.26 0.82
N LEU A 20 -6.43 -8.30 0.21
CA LEU A 20 -6.28 -8.19 -1.24
C LEU A 20 -6.83 -9.41 -1.97
N GLN A 21 -6.69 -10.62 -1.41
CA GLN A 21 -7.31 -11.82 -2.00
C GLN A 21 -8.84 -11.72 -2.05
N LYS A 22 -9.44 -11.07 -1.06
CA LYS A 22 -10.89 -10.88 -0.97
C LYS A 22 -11.38 -9.72 -1.83
N GLU A 23 -10.73 -8.57 -1.73
CA GLU A 23 -11.22 -7.30 -2.29
C GLU A 23 -10.63 -6.99 -3.68
N CYS A 24 -9.54 -7.66 -4.07
CA CYS A 24 -8.91 -7.55 -5.39
C CYS A 24 -8.82 -8.92 -6.11
N PRO A 25 -9.95 -9.61 -6.35
CA PRO A 25 -9.94 -10.88 -7.06
C PRO A 25 -9.46 -10.69 -8.51
N LYS A 26 -8.89 -11.74 -9.12
CA LYS A 26 -8.34 -11.69 -10.50
C LYS A 26 -9.35 -11.20 -11.55
N GLN A 27 -10.64 -11.47 -11.33
CA GLN A 27 -11.73 -10.98 -12.19
C GLN A 27 -11.79 -9.45 -12.17
N LEU A 28 -11.65 -8.82 -11.01
CA LEU A 28 -11.60 -7.36 -10.89
C LEU A 28 -10.34 -6.81 -11.55
N VAL A 29 -9.19 -7.44 -11.37
CA VAL A 29 -7.94 -7.02 -12.04
C VAL A 29 -8.11 -6.97 -13.55
N LYS A 30 -8.70 -8.02 -14.15
CA LYS A 30 -8.96 -8.04 -15.59
C LYS A 30 -9.96 -6.97 -16.03
N GLN A 31 -11.01 -6.74 -15.25
CA GLN A 31 -11.99 -5.70 -15.55
C GLN A 31 -11.36 -4.30 -15.54
N LEU A 32 -10.43 -4.04 -14.62
CA LEU A 32 -9.75 -2.75 -14.50
C LEU A 32 -8.67 -2.55 -15.58
N ASP A 33 -8.01 -3.62 -16.03
CA ASP A 33 -7.07 -3.56 -17.17
C ASP A 33 -7.76 -3.13 -18.47
N GLU A 34 -9.04 -3.51 -18.63
CA GLU A 34 -9.89 -3.14 -19.76
C GLU A 34 -10.63 -1.79 -19.56
N SER A 35 -10.51 -1.16 -18.38
CA SER A 35 -11.21 0.09 -18.05
C SER A 35 -10.37 1.33 -18.33
N ASP A 36 -11.02 2.46 -18.63
CA ASP A 36 -10.33 3.73 -18.89
C ASP A 36 -9.63 4.26 -17.63
N GLU A 37 -10.20 4.03 -16.45
CA GLU A 37 -9.65 4.49 -15.17
C GLU A 37 -8.43 3.68 -14.70
N GLY A 38 -8.35 2.38 -15.00
CA GLY A 38 -7.23 1.52 -14.58
C GLY A 38 -7.14 1.25 -13.07
N TYR A 39 -8.14 1.65 -12.27
CA TYR A 39 -8.22 1.35 -10.83
C TYR A 39 -9.67 1.39 -10.32
N SER A 40 -9.91 0.79 -9.14
CA SER A 40 -11.21 0.86 -8.46
C SER A 40 -11.20 1.95 -7.37
N PRO A 41 -12.05 3.00 -7.46
CA PRO A 41 -12.20 3.99 -6.40
C PRO A 41 -12.70 3.40 -5.08
N GLU A 42 -13.50 2.33 -5.14
CA GLU A 42 -13.99 1.65 -3.95
C GLU A 42 -12.86 0.92 -3.22
N LEU A 43 -12.04 0.16 -3.96
CA LEU A 43 -10.88 -0.53 -3.39
C LEU A 43 -9.87 0.48 -2.84
N TRP A 44 -9.65 1.58 -3.55
CA TRP A 44 -8.81 2.68 -3.08
C TRP A 44 -9.27 3.23 -1.74
N ARG A 45 -10.57 3.51 -1.59
CA ARG A 45 -11.13 3.99 -0.32
C ARG A 45 -10.96 2.97 0.80
N LYS A 46 -11.24 1.69 0.56
CA LYS A 46 -11.06 0.62 1.55
C LYS A 46 -9.60 0.54 2.03
N MET A 47 -8.63 0.62 1.12
CA MET A 47 -7.21 0.66 1.48
C MET A 47 -6.85 1.92 2.29
N ALA A 48 -7.46 3.07 1.99
CA ALA A 48 -7.25 4.28 2.76
C ALA A 48 -7.82 4.18 4.19
N GLU A 49 -8.98 3.53 4.36
CA GLU A 49 -9.58 3.25 5.67
C GLU A 49 -8.71 2.31 6.53
N LEU A 50 -7.90 1.45 5.91
CA LEU A 50 -6.88 0.63 6.58
C LEU A 50 -5.62 1.41 6.95
N GLY A 51 -5.52 2.70 6.58
CA GLY A 51 -4.38 3.56 6.87
C GLY A 51 -3.18 3.35 5.93
N TRP A 52 -3.31 2.55 4.87
CA TRP A 52 -2.18 2.20 4.00
C TRP A 52 -1.59 3.39 3.26
N MET A 53 -2.41 4.41 2.98
CA MET A 53 -1.99 5.66 2.32
C MET A 53 -1.17 6.57 3.25
N GLY A 54 -1.17 6.30 4.55
CA GLY A 54 -0.38 7.03 5.54
C GLY A 54 0.73 6.21 6.17
N LEU A 55 0.98 4.99 5.67
CA LEU A 55 1.79 3.99 6.38
C LEU A 55 3.17 4.53 6.80
N VAL A 56 3.85 5.23 5.90
CA VAL A 56 5.21 5.78 6.12
C VAL A 56 5.21 7.29 6.37
N LEU A 57 4.03 7.90 6.43
CA LEU A 57 3.94 9.32 6.74
C LEU A 57 4.14 9.54 8.24
N PRO A 58 4.84 10.61 8.63
CA PRO A 58 4.89 11.03 10.03
C PRO A 58 3.49 11.26 10.62
N GLU A 59 3.34 11.01 11.91
CA GLU A 59 2.07 11.18 12.64
C GLU A 59 1.53 12.61 12.58
N GLU A 60 2.40 13.63 12.50
CA GLU A 60 2.00 15.04 12.37
C GLU A 60 1.19 15.32 11.08
N TYR A 61 1.33 14.47 10.07
CA TYR A 61 0.57 14.49 8.83
C TYR A 61 -0.57 13.47 8.80
N GLY A 62 -0.88 12.85 9.94
CA GLY A 62 -1.92 11.81 10.07
C GLY A 62 -1.50 10.43 9.57
N GLY A 63 -0.19 10.19 9.41
CA GLY A 63 0.35 8.87 9.09
C GLY A 63 0.60 8.00 10.32
N SER A 64 1.09 6.78 10.11
CA SER A 64 1.41 5.84 11.19
C SER A 64 2.90 5.78 11.55
N GLY A 65 3.75 6.58 10.90
CA GLY A 65 5.19 6.61 11.20
C GLY A 65 5.93 5.31 10.91
N GLY A 66 5.38 4.45 10.08
CA GLY A 66 5.97 3.17 9.70
C GLY A 66 7.27 3.34 8.91
N SER A 67 8.09 2.31 8.94
CA SER A 67 9.36 2.29 8.24
C SER A 67 9.19 2.02 6.74
N PHE A 68 10.23 2.31 5.97
CA PHE A 68 10.25 1.96 4.55
C PHE A 68 10.14 0.44 4.32
N LEU A 69 10.62 -0.39 5.26
CA LEU A 69 10.47 -1.85 5.15
C LEU A 69 9.00 -2.27 5.29
N ASP A 70 8.21 -1.59 6.13
CA ASP A 70 6.77 -1.89 6.26
C ASP A 70 6.04 -1.58 4.94
N LEU A 71 6.43 -0.51 4.25
CA LEU A 71 5.95 -0.23 2.90
C LEU A 71 6.35 -1.32 1.90
N VAL A 72 7.60 -1.81 1.96
CA VAL A 72 8.06 -2.90 1.08
C VAL A 72 7.21 -4.16 1.30
N VAL A 73 6.96 -4.54 2.56
CA VAL A 73 6.09 -5.68 2.90
C VAL A 73 4.70 -5.51 2.29
N LEU A 74 4.10 -4.33 2.41
CA LEU A 74 2.80 -4.04 1.82
C LEU A 74 2.83 -4.11 0.28
N LEU A 75 3.89 -3.58 -0.34
CA LEU A 75 4.07 -3.60 -1.80
C LEU A 75 4.28 -5.02 -2.35
N GLU A 76 4.96 -5.90 -1.62
CA GLU A 76 5.09 -7.31 -2.00
C GLU A 76 3.73 -7.99 -2.09
N GLU A 77 2.84 -7.72 -1.14
CA GLU A 77 1.47 -8.26 -1.14
C GLU A 77 0.61 -7.68 -2.26
N MET A 78 0.79 -6.39 -2.58
CA MET A 78 0.15 -5.77 -3.73
C MET A 78 0.62 -6.38 -5.04
N GLY A 79 1.93 -6.61 -5.19
CA GLY A 79 2.51 -7.29 -6.36
C GLY A 79 2.02 -8.73 -6.49
N TYR A 80 1.92 -9.46 -5.38
CA TYR A 80 1.38 -10.83 -5.36
C TYR A 80 -0.05 -10.90 -5.88
N ASN A 81 -0.87 -9.89 -5.59
CA ASN A 81 -2.27 -9.80 -6.04
C ASN A 81 -2.44 -9.03 -7.35
N ILE A 82 -1.36 -8.51 -7.95
CA ILE A 82 -1.40 -7.70 -9.18
C ILE A 82 -2.34 -6.50 -8.99
N LEU A 83 -2.26 -5.82 -7.84
CA LEU A 83 -3.13 -4.69 -7.52
C LEU A 83 -3.01 -3.61 -8.61
N PRO A 84 -4.06 -3.33 -9.39
CA PRO A 84 -4.05 -2.24 -10.35
C PRO A 84 -4.26 -0.90 -9.65
N GLY A 85 -3.67 0.15 -10.21
CA GLY A 85 -3.91 1.52 -9.81
C GLY A 85 -2.73 2.25 -9.20
N PRO A 86 -2.96 3.46 -8.66
CA PRO A 86 -1.90 4.44 -8.47
C PRO A 86 -1.14 4.28 -7.14
N PHE A 87 -1.30 3.19 -6.40
CA PHE A 87 -0.72 3.08 -5.05
C PHE A 87 0.79 3.21 -5.08
N PHE A 88 1.47 2.43 -5.93
CA PHE A 88 2.92 2.47 -6.05
C PHE A 88 3.42 3.86 -6.44
N SER A 89 2.87 4.48 -7.48
CA SER A 89 3.27 5.83 -7.91
C SER A 89 3.01 6.89 -6.84
N SER A 90 1.87 6.85 -6.17
CA SER A 90 1.49 7.85 -5.17
C SER A 90 2.36 7.73 -3.92
N MET A 91 2.60 6.51 -3.44
CA MET A 91 3.24 6.26 -2.16
C MET A 91 4.76 6.21 -2.24
N VAL A 92 5.32 5.68 -3.34
CA VAL A 92 6.78 5.55 -3.49
C VAL A 92 7.41 6.79 -4.12
N ALA A 93 6.75 7.40 -5.11
CA ALA A 93 7.28 8.60 -5.75
C ALA A 93 6.76 9.90 -5.13
N GLY A 94 5.48 9.95 -4.74
CA GLY A 94 4.84 11.16 -4.22
C GLY A 94 5.25 11.50 -2.79
N ILE A 95 5.07 10.59 -1.85
CA ILE A 95 5.23 10.89 -0.42
C ILE A 95 6.65 11.27 0.00
N PRO A 96 7.71 10.53 -0.41
CA PRO A 96 9.07 10.91 -0.05
C PRO A 96 9.45 12.31 -0.53
N SER A 97 8.89 12.76 -1.66
CA SER A 97 9.16 14.11 -2.19
C SER A 97 8.54 15.22 -1.33
N LEU A 98 7.40 14.96 -0.68
CA LEU A 98 6.74 15.91 0.22
C LEU A 98 7.45 16.02 1.57
N THR A 99 7.90 14.89 2.12
CA THR A 99 8.62 14.87 3.41
C THR A 99 10.06 15.35 3.28
N PHE A 100 10.74 15.15 2.13
CA PHE A 100 12.08 15.71 1.91
C PHE A 100 12.08 17.23 1.80
N GLN A 101 11.03 17.85 1.24
CA GLN A 101 10.92 19.31 1.17
C GLN A 101 10.64 19.96 2.54
N ALA A 102 9.94 19.27 3.44
CA ALA A 102 9.65 19.79 4.78
C ALA A 102 10.87 19.77 5.73
N ALA A 103 11.93 19.03 5.37
CA ALA A 103 13.17 18.92 6.14
C ALA A 103 14.28 19.92 5.70
N LEU A 104 13.98 20.83 4.75
CA LEU A 104 14.85 21.91 4.27
C LEU A 104 14.26 23.28 4.64
#